data_AF-A0AA40ZWL2-F1
#
_entry.id   AF-A0AA40ZWL2-F1
#
_cell.length_a   1.000
_cell.length_b   1.000
_cell.length_c   1.000
_cell.angle_alpha   90.00
_cell.angle_beta   90.00
_cell.angle_gamma   90.00
#
_symmetry.space_group_name_H-M   'P 1'
#
loop_
_entity.id
_entity.type
_entity.pdbx_description
1 polymer ?
#
loop_
_entity_poly.entity_id
_entity_poly.type
_entity_poly.pdbx_seq_one_letter_code
_entity_poly.pdbx_strand_id
1 'polypeptide(L)'
;MKKSLIFCLFILCSLCRVQGQTEVCLVGTKHNPCTYFNSDSVYAILLRVQPDVVLMELDSTFFDKNFRFDLEKYPDLLSTNENIGAHRYQQERGVDLRPFEITGRNEWYREHRYFERQDSMWRDALSLYRADKLSRKNREDMELILQVMNYNDMEFASPRDMNSSMTMGYLSLREYILYQKLVSIVETEEMLNHWRGFVRPVGMSATR
;
A
#
# COMPACT_ATOMS: atom_id res chain seq x y z
N MET A 1 45.44 24.00 -31.00
CA MET A 1 45.39 22.58 -30.54
C MET A 1 44.72 22.42 -29.17
N LYS A 2 45.19 23.06 -28.08
CA LYS A 2 44.55 22.94 -26.74
C LYS A 2 43.06 23.34 -26.69
N LYS A 3 42.66 24.41 -27.38
CA LYS A 3 41.25 24.88 -27.43
C LYS A 3 40.31 23.91 -28.18
N SER A 4 40.80 23.29 -29.25
CA SER A 4 40.05 22.28 -30.01
C SER A 4 39.88 20.97 -29.24
N LEU A 5 40.85 20.61 -28.40
CA LEU A 5 40.78 19.43 -27.53
C LEU A 5 39.73 19.61 -26.42
N ILE A 6 39.68 20.79 -25.80
CA ILE A 6 38.69 21.15 -24.77
C ILE A 6 37.27 21.15 -25.35
N PHE A 7 37.10 21.65 -26.58
CA PHE A 7 35.81 21.64 -27.26
C PHE A 7 35.33 20.22 -27.61
N CYS A 8 36.24 19.34 -28.06
CA CYS A 8 35.91 17.93 -28.29
C CYS A 8 35.55 17.19 -26.99
N LEU A 9 36.23 17.51 -25.87
CA LEU A 9 35.91 16.93 -24.55
C LEU A 9 34.51 17.36 -24.06
N PHE A 10 34.14 18.62 -24.28
CA PHE A 10 32.79 19.12 -23.96
C PHE A 10 31.70 18.43 -24.80
N ILE A 11 31.95 18.19 -26.09
CA ILE A 11 31.00 17.47 -26.97
C ILE A 11 30.88 16.00 -26.55
N LEU A 12 31.99 15.32 -26.23
CA LEU A 12 31.95 13.93 -25.77
C LEU A 12 31.18 13.77 -24.44
N CYS A 13 31.37 14.69 -23.49
CA CYS A 13 30.60 14.68 -22.23
C CYS A 13 29.11 14.97 -22.44
N SER A 14 28.75 15.74 -23.47
CA SER A 14 27.36 16.08 -23.80
C SER A 14 26.60 14.93 -24.47
N LEU A 15 27.32 14.06 -25.19
CA LEU A 15 26.76 12.89 -25.88
C LEU A 15 26.61 11.67 -24.96
N CYS A 16 27.24 11.67 -23.79
CA CYS A 16 27.05 10.66 -22.74
C CYS A 16 25.80 10.93 -21.89
N ARG A 17 24.72 11.45 -22.48
CA ARG A 17 23.39 11.33 -21.87
C ARG A 17 22.95 9.89 -22.04
N VAL A 18 23.43 9.01 -21.16
CA VAL A 18 22.78 7.73 -20.90
C VAL A 18 21.34 8.08 -20.54
N GLN A 19 20.39 7.80 -21.44
CA GLN A 19 18.99 7.65 -21.05
C GLN A 19 18.96 6.45 -20.10
N GLY A 20 19.27 6.70 -18.84
CA GLY A 20 19.14 5.71 -17.78
C GLY A 20 17.69 5.28 -17.74
N GLN A 21 17.45 3.98 -17.82
CA GLN A 21 16.14 3.43 -17.55
C GLN A 21 15.78 3.81 -16.11
N THR A 22 14.64 4.47 -15.90
CA THR A 22 14.13 4.69 -14.55
C THR A 22 13.87 3.34 -13.92
N GLU A 23 14.61 3.02 -12.86
CA GLU A 23 14.36 1.84 -12.04
C GLU A 23 13.37 2.18 -10.94
N VAL A 24 12.36 1.34 -10.78
CA VAL A 24 11.38 1.45 -9.69
C VAL A 24 11.60 0.30 -8.72
N CYS A 25 11.95 0.63 -7.49
CA CYS A 25 12.06 -0.34 -6.40
C CYS A 25 10.81 -0.23 -5.52
N LEU A 26 10.00 -1.29 -5.48
CA LEU A 26 8.87 -1.40 -4.55
C LEU A 26 9.36 -1.99 -3.24
N VAL A 27 9.15 -1.27 -2.14
CA VAL A 27 9.55 -1.70 -0.80
C VAL A 27 8.30 -2.01 0.01
N GLY A 28 7.97 -3.29 0.15
CA GLY A 28 6.95 -3.75 1.08
C GLY A 28 7.42 -3.58 2.53
N THR A 29 6.57 -3.01 3.39
CA THR A 29 6.90 -2.75 4.80
C THR A 29 5.85 -3.34 5.72
N LYS A 30 6.16 -3.39 7.02
CA LYS A 30 5.22 -3.65 8.10
C LYS A 30 5.12 -2.39 8.95
N HIS A 31 3.93 -1.84 9.18
CA HIS A 31 3.77 -0.59 9.94
C HIS A 31 4.42 -0.66 11.32
N ASN A 32 4.14 -1.75 12.05
CA ASN A 32 4.63 -1.95 13.41
C ASN A 32 5.90 -2.82 13.42
N PRO A 33 6.87 -2.55 14.31
CA PRO A 33 8.07 -3.38 14.43
C PRO A 33 7.72 -4.81 14.86
N CYS A 34 8.49 -5.77 14.34
CA CYS A 34 8.47 -7.17 14.76
C CYS A 34 9.89 -7.75 14.75
N THR A 35 10.04 -9.02 15.13
CA THR A 35 11.34 -9.69 15.32
C THR A 35 12.22 -9.70 14.06
N TYR A 36 11.63 -9.66 12.87
CA TYR A 36 12.34 -9.73 11.59
C TYR A 36 12.25 -8.44 10.74
N PHE A 37 11.53 -7.40 11.20
CA PHE A 37 11.36 -6.16 10.44
C PHE A 37 11.06 -4.96 11.35
N ASN A 38 11.77 -3.85 11.14
CA ASN A 38 11.61 -2.60 11.88
C ASN A 38 12.07 -1.39 11.03
N SER A 39 12.06 -0.17 11.59
CA SER A 39 12.51 1.04 10.91
C SER A 39 13.98 1.01 10.46
N ASP A 40 14.88 0.36 11.22
CA ASP A 40 16.28 0.17 10.80
C ASP A 40 16.38 -0.71 9.56
N SER A 41 15.46 -1.67 9.39
CA SER A 41 15.38 -2.49 8.19
C SER A 41 15.05 -1.64 6.96
N VAL A 42 14.09 -0.70 7.09
CA VAL A 42 13.74 0.25 6.01
C VAL A 42 14.92 1.16 5.70
N TYR A 43 15.57 1.73 6.71
CA TYR A 43 16.73 2.59 6.52
C TYR A 43 17.90 1.85 5.84
N ALA A 44 18.16 0.58 6.22
CA ALA A 44 19.18 -0.25 5.60
C ALA A 44 18.85 -0.58 4.12
N ILE A 45 17.57 -0.79 3.78
CA ILE A 45 17.12 -0.94 2.39
C ILE A 45 17.43 0.32 1.60
N LEU A 46 17.09 1.50 2.13
CA LEU A 46 17.34 2.79 1.46
C LEU A 46 18.84 3.05 1.26
N LEU A 47 19.69 2.73 2.25
CA LEU A 47 21.14 2.80 2.13
C LEU A 47 21.70 1.90 1.03
N ARG A 48 21.08 0.73 0.81
CA ARG A 48 21.48 -0.22 -0.22
C ARG A 48 21.02 0.21 -1.61
N VAL A 49 19.77 0.67 -1.73
CA VAL A 49 19.17 1.07 -3.01
C VAL A 49 19.71 2.41 -3.48
N GLN A 50 20.03 3.32 -2.56
CA GLN A 50 20.47 4.69 -2.84
C GLN A 50 19.54 5.42 -3.83
N PRO A 51 18.23 5.51 -3.52
CA PRO A 51 17.28 6.12 -4.45
C PRO A 51 17.52 7.63 -4.58
N ASP A 52 17.27 8.17 -5.77
CA ASP A 52 17.24 9.62 -6.00
C ASP A 52 16.00 10.28 -5.37
N VAL A 53 14.89 9.55 -5.35
CA VAL A 53 13.59 9.98 -4.79
C VAL A 53 12.94 8.79 -4.09
N VAL A 54 12.34 9.04 -2.93
CA VAL A 54 11.50 8.06 -2.22
C VAL A 54 10.04 8.51 -2.31
N LEU A 55 9.21 7.66 -2.89
CA LEU A 55 7.77 7.84 -2.97
C LEU A 55 7.13 7.20 -1.73
N MET A 56 6.38 7.97 -0.95
CA MET A 56 5.72 7.52 0.27
C MET A 56 4.22 7.37 0.03
N GLU A 57 3.60 6.29 0.49
CA GLU A 57 2.13 6.08 0.48
C GLU A 57 1.43 6.99 1.52
N LEU A 58 1.68 8.29 1.40
CA LEU A 58 1.16 9.36 2.23
C LEU A 58 0.61 10.46 1.34
N ASP A 59 -0.51 11.02 1.77
CA ASP A 59 -1.10 12.21 1.17
C ASP A 59 -0.12 13.40 1.27
N SER A 60 -0.10 14.24 0.23
CA SER A 60 0.53 15.56 0.24
C SER A 60 0.27 16.43 1.47
N THR A 61 -0.87 16.27 2.15
CA THR A 61 -1.22 17.02 3.37
C THR A 61 -0.30 16.73 4.55
N PHE A 62 0.42 15.60 4.56
CA PHE A 62 1.41 15.24 5.58
C PHE A 62 2.78 15.92 5.39
N PHE A 63 2.93 16.72 4.34
CA PHE A 63 4.18 17.39 3.99
C PHE A 63 4.05 18.92 4.05
N ASP A 64 5.14 19.59 4.39
CA ASP A 64 5.28 21.03 4.25
C ASP A 64 5.59 21.41 2.78
N LYS A 65 5.69 22.72 2.53
CA LYS A 65 6.02 23.27 1.20
C LYS A 65 7.39 22.84 0.64
N ASN A 66 8.26 22.27 1.47
CA ASN A 66 9.59 21.80 1.10
C ASN A 66 9.66 20.26 1.06
N PHE A 67 8.52 19.57 1.10
CA PHE A 67 8.43 18.11 1.14
C PHE A 67 9.18 17.48 2.34
N ARG A 68 9.13 18.17 3.48
CA ARG A 68 9.45 17.60 4.78
C ARG A 68 8.16 17.21 5.48
N PHE A 69 8.21 16.21 6.34
CA PHE A 69 7.05 15.84 7.16
C PHE A 69 6.61 17.02 8.04
N ASP A 70 5.32 17.33 8.01
CA ASP A 70 4.70 18.36 8.85
C ASP A 70 4.38 17.79 10.24
N LEU A 71 5.42 17.70 11.08
CA LEU A 71 5.33 17.14 12.42
C LEU A 71 4.64 18.07 13.43
N GLU A 72 4.49 19.36 13.10
CA GLU A 72 3.72 20.29 13.93
C GLU A 72 2.22 19.98 13.82
N LYS A 73 1.74 19.75 12.60
CA LYS A 73 0.34 19.39 12.34
C LYS A 73 0.05 17.92 12.61
N TYR A 74 1.01 17.03 12.37
CA TYR A 74 0.88 15.58 12.54
C TYR A 74 2.00 15.02 13.43
N PRO A 75 1.93 15.22 14.76
CA PRO A 75 2.98 14.81 15.68
C PRO A 75 3.22 13.29 15.68
N ASP A 76 2.19 12.50 15.38
CA ASP A 76 2.26 11.03 15.37
C ASP A 76 2.70 10.46 14.01
N LEU A 77 3.09 11.29 13.04
CA LEU A 77 3.45 10.82 11.70
C LEU A 77 4.68 9.89 11.72
N LEU A 78 5.58 10.05 12.70
CA LEU A 78 6.73 9.18 12.92
C LEU A 78 6.40 7.98 13.84
N SER A 79 5.27 7.31 13.60
CA SER A 79 4.81 6.15 14.38
C SER A 79 5.01 4.81 13.68
N THR A 80 5.30 4.81 12.38
CA THR A 80 5.44 3.59 11.59
C THR A 80 6.86 3.38 11.07
N ASN A 81 7.22 2.12 10.82
CA ASN A 81 8.58 1.75 10.39
C ASN A 81 9.01 2.48 9.11
N GLU A 82 8.12 2.58 8.13
CA GLU A 82 8.35 3.24 6.85
C GLU A 82 8.59 4.74 7.01
N ASN A 83 7.78 5.43 7.83
CA ASN A 83 7.92 6.86 8.04
C ASN A 83 9.19 7.18 8.82
N ILE A 84 9.49 6.42 9.88
CA ILE A 84 10.70 6.60 10.68
C ILE A 84 11.95 6.35 9.81
N GLY A 85 11.99 5.24 9.07
CA GLY A 85 13.13 4.86 8.23
C GLY A 85 13.39 5.84 7.10
N ALA A 86 12.33 6.26 6.38
CA ALA A 86 12.43 7.23 5.29
C ALA A 86 12.79 8.62 5.80
N HIS A 87 12.19 9.08 6.91
CA HIS A 87 12.54 10.36 7.53
C HIS A 87 14.02 10.40 7.91
N ARG A 88 14.51 9.36 8.59
CA ARG A 88 15.93 9.25 8.96
C ARG A 88 16.83 9.35 7.73
N TYR A 89 16.52 8.59 6.69
CA TYR A 89 17.30 8.63 5.44
C TYR A 89 17.28 10.02 4.79
N GLN A 90 16.14 10.71 4.82
CA GLN A 90 16.01 12.09 4.34
C GLN A 90 16.86 13.09 5.12
N GLN A 91 16.93 12.96 6.45
CA GLN A 91 17.74 13.83 7.31
C GLN A 91 19.24 13.60 7.10
N GLU A 92 19.66 12.35 6.98
CA GLU A 92 21.08 12.00 6.90
C GLU A 92 21.65 12.11 5.48
N ARG A 93 20.85 11.88 4.43
CA ARG A 93 21.30 11.83 3.03
C ARG A 93 20.73 12.93 2.15
N GLY A 94 19.74 13.68 2.62
CA GLY A 94 19.13 14.76 1.86
C GLY A 94 18.32 14.29 0.65
N VAL A 95 17.85 13.04 0.64
CA VAL A 95 17.00 12.54 -0.45
C VAL A 95 15.67 13.30 -0.51
N ASP A 96 15.05 13.32 -1.67
CA ASP A 96 13.69 13.82 -1.83
C ASP A 96 12.65 12.77 -1.39
N LEU A 97 11.79 13.13 -0.43
CA LEU A 97 10.54 12.40 -0.18
C LEU A 97 9.43 13.04 -1.00
N ARG A 98 8.55 12.24 -1.59
CA ARG A 98 7.35 12.75 -2.29
C ARG A 98 6.10 11.94 -1.92
N PRO A 99 4.94 12.60 -1.80
CA PRO A 99 3.68 11.90 -1.61
C PRO A 99 3.35 11.06 -2.85
N PHE A 100 2.83 9.87 -2.61
CA PHE A 100 2.36 8.93 -3.61
C PHE A 100 1.06 8.29 -3.10
N GLU A 101 0.05 9.13 -2.95
CA GLU A 101 -1.29 8.75 -2.51
C GLU A 101 -2.31 9.73 -3.10
N ILE A 102 -3.57 9.31 -3.18
CA ILE A 102 -4.69 10.16 -3.58
C ILE A 102 -4.92 11.23 -2.51
N THR A 103 -4.65 12.48 -2.87
CA THR A 103 -4.91 13.65 -2.01
C THR A 103 -6.39 13.69 -1.60
N GLY A 104 -6.64 13.86 -0.30
CA GLY A 104 -7.99 13.95 0.28
C GLY A 104 -8.63 12.59 0.59
N ARG A 105 -8.01 11.45 0.23
CA ARG A 105 -8.59 10.12 0.46
C ARG A 105 -8.92 9.86 1.94
N ASN A 106 -8.03 10.24 2.85
CA ASN A 106 -8.22 10.03 4.29
C ASN A 106 -9.35 10.91 4.85
N GLU A 107 -9.48 12.14 4.37
CA GLU A 107 -10.59 13.02 4.72
C GLU A 107 -11.91 12.45 4.21
N TRP A 108 -11.94 12.03 2.95
CA TRP A 108 -13.09 11.36 2.35
C TRP A 108 -13.53 10.13 3.16
N TYR A 109 -12.59 9.27 3.60
CA TYR A 109 -12.90 8.11 4.44
C TYR A 109 -13.60 8.51 5.75
N ARG A 110 -13.17 9.59 6.39
CA ARG A 110 -13.79 10.09 7.64
C ARG A 110 -15.19 10.63 7.38
N GLU A 111 -15.34 11.52 6.39
CA GLU A 111 -16.63 12.12 6.04
C GLU A 111 -17.68 11.08 5.67
N HIS A 112 -17.27 10.02 4.97
CA HIS A 112 -18.16 8.95 4.51
C HIS A 112 -18.27 7.79 5.49
N ARG A 113 -17.64 7.89 6.67
CA ARG A 113 -17.57 6.83 7.69
C ARG A 113 -17.21 5.48 7.08
N TYR A 114 -16.26 5.48 6.14
CA TYR A 114 -16.01 4.35 5.24
C TYR A 114 -15.68 3.06 6.01
N PHE A 115 -14.72 3.12 6.94
CA PHE A 115 -14.30 1.97 7.73
C PHE A 115 -15.41 1.46 8.66
N GLU A 116 -16.17 2.36 9.29
CA GLU A 116 -17.30 1.96 10.15
C GLU A 116 -18.41 1.25 9.36
N ARG A 117 -18.66 1.69 8.13
CA ARG A 117 -19.60 1.04 7.21
C ARG A 117 -19.07 -0.31 6.74
N GLN A 118 -17.78 -0.41 6.43
CA GLN A 118 -17.12 -1.66 6.10
C GLN A 118 -17.24 -2.68 7.24
N ASP A 119 -16.95 -2.27 8.48
CA ASP A 119 -17.07 -3.13 9.66
C ASP A 119 -18.52 -3.55 9.92
N SER A 120 -19.47 -2.65 9.71
CA SER A 120 -20.89 -2.96 9.88
C SER A 120 -21.38 -3.96 8.84
N MET A 121 -20.99 -3.80 7.58
CA MET A 121 -21.27 -4.77 6.52
C MET A 121 -20.69 -6.15 6.84
N TRP A 122 -19.43 -6.20 7.29
CA TRP A 122 -18.80 -7.46 7.70
C TRP A 122 -19.55 -8.13 8.86
N ARG A 123 -19.94 -7.36 9.87
CA ARG A 123 -20.72 -7.88 11.01
C ARG A 123 -22.07 -8.44 10.55
N ASP A 124 -22.78 -7.77 9.65
CA ASP A 124 -24.04 -8.27 9.09
C ASP A 124 -23.83 -9.59 8.35
N ALA A 125 -22.84 -9.65 7.44
CA ALA A 125 -22.54 -10.86 6.68
C ALA A 125 -22.14 -12.05 7.58
N LEU A 126 -21.30 -11.79 8.60
CA LEU A 126 -20.90 -12.81 9.59
C LEU A 126 -22.06 -13.25 10.47
N SER A 127 -22.97 -12.33 10.82
CA SER A 127 -24.18 -12.65 11.61
C SER A 127 -25.08 -13.63 10.84
N LEU A 128 -25.30 -13.38 9.54
CA LEU A 128 -26.06 -14.27 8.68
C LEU A 128 -25.40 -15.65 8.54
N TYR A 129 -24.08 -15.68 8.36
CA TYR A 129 -23.31 -16.93 8.32
C TYR A 129 -23.47 -17.75 9.61
N ARG A 130 -23.27 -17.11 10.77
CA ARG A 130 -23.38 -17.78 12.09
C ARG A 130 -24.79 -18.26 12.41
N ALA A 131 -25.81 -17.58 11.88
CA ALA A 131 -27.21 -17.96 12.04
C ALA A 131 -27.70 -18.98 11.00
N ASP A 132 -26.82 -19.48 10.12
CA ASP A 132 -27.14 -20.38 8.99
C ASP A 132 -28.23 -19.82 8.06
N LYS A 133 -28.20 -18.49 7.84
CA LYS A 133 -29.17 -17.76 7.00
C LYS A 133 -28.66 -17.41 5.61
N LEU A 134 -27.40 -17.71 5.30
CA LEU A 134 -26.87 -17.54 3.95
C LEU A 134 -27.37 -18.64 3.03
N SER A 135 -27.55 -18.33 1.74
CA SER A 135 -27.72 -19.37 0.74
C SER A 135 -26.53 -20.35 0.74
N ARG A 136 -26.74 -21.60 0.32
CA ARG A 136 -25.67 -22.62 0.28
C ARG A 136 -24.39 -22.12 -0.40
N LYS A 137 -24.53 -21.50 -1.57
CA LYS A 137 -23.39 -20.93 -2.31
C LYS A 137 -22.69 -19.82 -1.52
N ASN A 138 -23.45 -18.88 -0.94
CA ASN A 138 -22.87 -17.76 -0.18
C ASN A 138 -22.20 -18.22 1.11
N ARG A 139 -22.71 -19.30 1.71
CA ARG A 139 -22.06 -19.96 2.83
C ARG A 139 -20.72 -20.57 2.43
N GLU A 140 -20.67 -21.34 1.34
CA GLU A 140 -19.42 -21.91 0.81
C GLU A 140 -18.41 -20.79 0.47
N ASP A 141 -18.86 -19.68 -0.12
CA ASP A 141 -18.03 -18.52 -0.40
C ASP A 141 -17.53 -17.82 0.89
N MET A 142 -18.38 -17.70 1.93
CA MET A 142 -17.97 -17.16 3.23
C MET A 142 -16.95 -18.06 3.94
N GLU A 143 -17.12 -19.37 3.86
CA GLU A 143 -16.16 -20.34 4.41
C GLU A 143 -14.79 -20.19 3.74
N LEU A 144 -14.76 -20.01 2.41
CA LEU A 144 -13.52 -19.76 1.67
C LEU A 144 -12.86 -18.43 2.09
N ILE A 145 -13.65 -17.36 2.25
CA ILE A 145 -13.17 -16.07 2.77
C ILE A 145 -12.51 -16.27 4.14
N LEU A 146 -13.21 -16.94 5.07
CA LEU A 146 -12.72 -17.16 6.43
C LEU A 146 -11.40 -17.94 6.48
N GLN A 147 -11.20 -18.89 5.55
CA GLN A 147 -9.95 -19.64 5.44
C GLN A 147 -8.76 -18.76 5.02
N VAL A 148 -8.97 -17.77 4.14
CA VAL A 148 -7.88 -16.92 3.61
C VAL A 148 -7.70 -15.62 4.39
N MET A 149 -8.63 -15.28 5.30
CA MET A 149 -8.63 -13.99 6.00
C MET A 149 -7.46 -13.86 7.00
N ASN A 150 -6.97 -14.96 7.57
CA ASN A 150 -6.01 -14.94 8.68
C ASN A 150 -4.54 -14.70 8.28
N TYR A 151 -4.30 -13.78 7.34
CA TYR A 151 -2.96 -13.44 6.87
C TYR A 151 -2.13 -12.64 7.87
N ASN A 152 -2.77 -11.78 8.68
CA ASN A 152 -2.05 -10.86 9.58
C ASN A 152 -1.22 -11.58 10.64
N ASP A 153 -1.54 -12.86 10.91
CA ASP A 153 -0.84 -13.73 11.84
C ASP A 153 0.26 -14.57 11.17
N MET A 154 0.52 -14.40 9.87
CA MET A 154 1.61 -15.10 9.19
C MET A 154 2.96 -14.60 9.69
N GLU A 155 3.74 -15.52 10.24
CA GLU A 155 5.12 -15.28 10.62
C GLU A 155 6.06 -15.67 9.49
N PHE A 156 7.08 -14.82 9.28
CA PHE A 156 8.13 -15.07 8.31
C PHE A 156 9.47 -15.18 9.04
N ALA A 157 10.34 -16.08 8.60
CA ALA A 157 11.68 -16.21 9.18
C ALA A 157 12.58 -15.02 8.80
N SER A 158 12.31 -14.33 7.68
CA SER A 158 13.07 -13.17 7.23
C SER A 158 12.27 -12.27 6.27
N PRO A 159 12.72 -11.03 6.02
CA PRO A 159 12.17 -10.20 4.94
C PRO A 159 12.28 -10.86 3.55
N ARG A 160 13.26 -11.74 3.32
CA ARG A 160 13.38 -12.47 2.06
C ARG A 160 12.21 -13.44 1.87
N ASP A 161 11.82 -14.15 2.92
CA ASP A 161 10.72 -15.12 2.86
C ASP A 161 9.38 -14.41 2.66
N MET A 162 9.19 -13.26 3.30
CA MET A 162 8.04 -12.37 3.08
C MET A 162 7.95 -11.93 1.61
N ASN A 163 9.08 -11.68 0.95
CA ASN A 163 9.16 -11.25 -0.46
C ASN A 163 9.33 -12.42 -1.46
N SER A 164 8.93 -13.64 -1.08
CA SER A 164 9.03 -14.80 -1.97
C SER A 164 7.88 -14.86 -3.00
N SER A 165 8.11 -15.54 -4.12
CA SER A 165 7.06 -15.79 -5.12
C SER A 165 5.86 -16.56 -4.55
N MET A 166 6.11 -17.43 -3.55
CA MET A 166 5.07 -18.15 -2.84
C MET A 166 4.16 -17.20 -2.04
N THR A 167 4.73 -16.29 -1.24
CA THR A 167 3.97 -15.30 -0.48
C THR A 167 3.17 -14.39 -1.41
N MET A 168 3.78 -13.92 -2.51
CA MET A 168 3.10 -13.08 -3.50
C MET A 168 1.96 -13.81 -4.21
N GLY A 169 2.14 -15.10 -4.54
CA GLY A 169 1.10 -15.94 -5.10
C GLY A 169 -0.07 -16.13 -4.14
N TYR A 170 0.20 -16.41 -2.87
CA TYR A 170 -0.83 -16.53 -1.83
C TYR A 170 -1.61 -15.22 -1.66
N LEU A 171 -0.91 -14.08 -1.55
CA LEU A 171 -1.53 -12.76 -1.42
C LEU A 171 -2.44 -12.43 -2.59
N SER A 172 -1.99 -12.70 -3.82
CA SER A 172 -2.78 -12.47 -5.03
C SER A 172 -4.07 -13.30 -5.04
N LEU A 173 -3.97 -14.58 -4.65
CA LEU A 173 -5.13 -15.46 -4.53
C LEU A 173 -6.09 -14.99 -3.44
N ARG A 174 -5.55 -14.60 -2.27
CA ARG A 174 -6.33 -14.08 -1.14
C ARG A 174 -7.11 -12.84 -1.54
N GLU A 175 -6.47 -11.84 -2.15
CA GLU A 175 -7.14 -10.60 -2.57
C GLU A 175 -8.24 -10.87 -3.59
N TYR A 176 -7.98 -11.77 -4.54
CA TYR A 176 -8.98 -12.20 -5.51
C TYR A 176 -10.21 -12.84 -4.83
N ILE A 177 -9.99 -13.69 -3.82
CA ILE A 177 -11.07 -14.33 -3.07
C ILE A 177 -11.81 -13.32 -2.20
N LEU A 178 -11.13 -12.60 -1.32
CA LEU A 178 -11.75 -11.76 -0.29
C LEU A 178 -12.70 -10.74 -0.89
N TYR A 179 -12.23 -9.94 -1.86
CA TYR A 179 -13.05 -8.87 -2.41
C TYR A 179 -14.18 -9.43 -3.28
N GLN A 180 -13.88 -10.30 -4.26
CA GLN A 180 -14.87 -10.77 -5.23
C GLN A 180 -15.98 -11.59 -4.56
N LYS A 181 -15.64 -12.44 -3.59
CA LYS A 181 -16.61 -13.27 -2.89
C LYS A 181 -17.48 -12.44 -1.95
N LEU A 182 -16.92 -11.49 -1.22
CA LEU A 182 -17.70 -10.61 -0.36
C LEU A 182 -18.71 -9.77 -1.17
N VAL A 183 -18.26 -9.19 -2.29
CA VAL A 183 -19.14 -8.47 -3.22
C VAL A 183 -20.25 -9.40 -3.72
N SER A 184 -19.92 -10.61 -4.17
CA SER A 184 -20.92 -11.59 -4.63
C SER A 184 -21.94 -11.95 -3.55
N ILE A 185 -21.51 -12.10 -2.29
CA ILE A 185 -22.41 -12.40 -1.16
C ILE A 185 -23.39 -11.23 -0.96
N VAL A 186 -22.88 -9.99 -0.88
CA VAL A 186 -23.72 -8.79 -0.71
C VAL A 186 -24.68 -8.58 -1.88
N GLU A 187 -24.27 -8.93 -3.10
CA GLU A 187 -25.12 -8.77 -4.29
C GLU A 187 -26.23 -9.83 -4.37
N THR A 188 -26.00 -11.04 -3.87
CA THR A 188 -26.93 -12.16 -4.06
C THR A 188 -27.77 -12.48 -2.83
N GLU A 189 -27.34 -12.07 -1.64
CA GLU A 189 -28.08 -12.28 -0.40
C GLU A 189 -29.04 -11.13 -0.12
N GLU A 190 -30.35 -11.40 -0.15
CA GLU A 190 -31.38 -10.35 -0.08
C GLU A 190 -31.28 -9.51 1.21
N MET A 191 -30.94 -10.17 2.33
CA MET A 191 -30.76 -9.52 3.64
C MET A 191 -29.56 -8.56 3.70
N LEU A 192 -28.68 -8.54 2.68
CA LEU A 192 -27.53 -7.64 2.59
C LEU A 192 -27.72 -6.57 1.51
N ASN A 193 -28.88 -6.48 0.88
CA ASN A 193 -29.12 -5.57 -0.25
C ASN A 193 -28.86 -4.09 0.08
N HIS A 194 -29.03 -3.66 1.34
CA HIS A 194 -28.73 -2.29 1.77
C HIS A 194 -27.23 -1.94 1.66
N TRP A 195 -26.34 -2.94 1.57
CA TRP A 195 -24.91 -2.74 1.36
C TRP A 195 -24.49 -2.70 -0.12
N ARG A 196 -25.38 -3.00 -1.08
CA ARG A 196 -25.01 -3.05 -2.51
C ARG A 196 -24.36 -1.76 -3.02
N GLY A 197 -24.92 -0.60 -2.67
CA GLY A 197 -24.37 0.70 -3.08
C GLY A 197 -23.02 1.04 -2.40
N PHE A 198 -22.67 0.33 -1.33
CA PHE A 198 -21.36 0.47 -0.67
C PHE A 198 -20.29 -0.38 -1.37
N VAL A 199 -20.59 -1.64 -1.70
CA VAL A 199 -19.63 -2.54 -2.37
C VAL A 199 -19.43 -2.25 -3.85
N ARG A 200 -20.43 -1.64 -4.50
CA ARG A 200 -20.33 -1.05 -5.84
C ARG A 200 -20.87 0.38 -5.84
N PRO A 201 -20.00 1.37 -5.66
CA PRO A 201 -20.37 2.76 -5.90
C PRO A 201 -20.86 2.94 -7.35
N VAL A 202 -21.95 3.69 -7.54
CA VAL A 202 -22.50 4.00 -8.86
C VAL A 202 -21.41 4.65 -9.72
N GLY A 203 -21.08 4.04 -10.86
CA GLY A 203 -20.02 4.49 -11.77
C GLY A 203 -18.94 3.44 -12.08
N MET A 204 -18.82 2.39 -11.27
CA MET A 204 -17.95 1.24 -11.57
C MET A 204 -18.76 0.12 -12.24
N SER A 205 -19.25 0.36 -13.47
CA SER A 205 -19.67 -0.77 -14.31
C SER A 205 -18.42 -1.53 -14.73
N ALA A 206 -18.39 -2.84 -14.48
CA ALA A 206 -17.34 -3.70 -14.98
C ALA A 206 -17.35 -3.66 -16.51
N THR A 207 -16.50 -2.83 -17.11
CA THR A 207 -15.95 -3.12 -18.43
C THR A 207 -15.24 -4.47 -18.30
N ARG A 208 -15.91 -5.49 -18.83
CA ARG A 208 -15.37 -6.83 -19.05
C ARG A 208 -14.23 -6.79 -20.05
#